data_AF-A0A2N7VZR3-F1
#
_entry.id   AF-A0A2N7VZR3-F1
#
_cell.length_a   1.000
_cell.length_b   1.000
_cell.length_c   1.000
_cell.angle_alpha   90.00
_cell.angle_beta   90.00
_cell.angle_gamma   90.00
#
_symmetry.space_group_name_H-M   'P 1'
#
loop_
_entity.id
_entity.type
_entity.pdbx_description
1 polymer ?
#
loop_
_entity_poly.entity_id
_entity_poly.type
_entity_poly.pdbx_seq_one_letter_code
_entity_poly.pdbx_strand_id
1 'polypeptide(L)' 'MYWMPYRVIPLFALLALCTCLIYIPAVRKAGFSGWWAVASIIPVVGIVLLWIFAFTRWPAQPER' A
#
# COMPACT_ATOMS: atom_id res chain seq x y z
N MET A 1 13.13 4.36 31.43
CA MET A 1 11.78 3.78 31.60
C MET A 1 10.89 4.10 30.39
N TYR A 2 11.18 3.57 29.19
CA TYR A 2 10.36 3.73 27.97
C TYR A 2 10.59 2.59 26.95
N TRP A 3 10.58 1.33 27.40
CA TRP A 3 10.69 0.17 26.50
C TRP A 3 9.57 -0.83 26.77
N MET A 4 8.37 -0.44 26.36
CA MET A 4 7.18 -1.29 26.36
C MET A 4 6.73 -1.44 24.91
N PRO A 5 7.44 -2.26 24.11
CA PRO A 5 7.20 -2.40 22.67
C PRO A 5 5.75 -2.81 22.36
N TYR A 6 5.08 -3.46 23.31
CA TYR A 6 3.69 -3.87 23.21
C TYR A 6 2.68 -2.72 23.00
N ARG A 7 3.01 -1.46 23.31
CA ARG A 7 2.10 -0.32 23.07
C ARG A 7 2.20 0.20 21.64
N VAL A 8 3.37 0.08 21.01
CA VAL A 8 3.61 0.58 19.64
C VAL A 8 3.29 -0.45 18.57
N ILE A 9 3.55 -1.74 18.85
CA ILE A 9 3.22 -2.85 17.95
C ILE A 9 1.75 -2.82 17.45
N PRO A 10 0.73 -2.69 18.31
CA PRO A 10 -0.66 -2.69 17.84
C PRO A 10 -0.99 -1.46 16.99
N LEU A 11 -0.39 -0.30 17.28
CA LEU A 11 -0.56 0.90 16.46
C LEU A 11 0.03 0.70 15.05
N PHE A 12 1.26 0.18 14.95
CA PHE A 12 1.87 -0.14 13.67
C PHE A 12 1.10 -1.21 12.90
N ALA A 13 0.60 -2.24 13.58
CA ALA A 13 -0.22 -3.28 12.98
C ALA A 13 -1.55 -2.72 12.44
N LEU A 14 -2.22 -1.84 13.20
CA LEU A 14 -3.44 -1.17 12.77
C LEU A 14 -3.19 -0.30 11.53
N LEU A 15 -2.11 0.50 11.53
CA LEU A 15 -1.75 1.34 10.39
C LEU A 15 -1.47 0.50 9.14
N ALA A 16 -0.68 -0.58 9.27
CA ALA A 16 -0.42 -1.49 8.16
C ALA A 16 -1.71 -2.15 7.64
N LEU A 17 -2.61 -2.56 8.54
CA LEU A 17 -3.90 -3.14 8.18
C LEU A 17 -4.77 -2.12 7.42
N CYS A 18 -4.90 -0.90 7.94
CA CYS A 18 -5.63 0.19 7.27
C CYS A 18 -5.08 0.48 5.88
N THR A 19 -3.75 0.58 5.73
CA THR A 19 -3.10 0.76 4.43
C THR A 19 -3.45 -0.37 3.47
N CYS A 20 -3.34 -1.63 3.90
CA CYS A 20 -3.71 -2.77 3.06
C CYS A 20 -5.18 -2.75 2.64
N LEU A 21 -6.11 -2.47 3.56
CA LEU A 21 -7.54 -2.44 3.27
C LEU A 21 -7.92 -1.39 2.21
N ILE A 22 -7.24 -0.24 2.22
CA ILE A 22 -7.49 0.85 1.24
C ILE A 22 -6.75 0.59 -0.08
N TYR A 23 -5.50 0.12 -0.01
CA TYR A 23 -4.63 0.02 -1.17
C TYR A 23 -4.95 -1.18 -2.07
N ILE A 24 -5.29 -2.33 -1.49
CA ILE A 24 -5.64 -3.55 -2.24
C ILE A 24 -6.75 -3.28 -3.28
N PRO A 25 -7.93 -2.72 -2.92
CA PRO A 25 -8.98 -2.48 -3.91
C PRO A 25 -8.58 -1.43 -4.96
N ALA A 26 -7.79 -0.41 -4.59
CA ALA A 26 -7.32 0.60 -5.53
C ALA A 26 -6.42 0.00 -6.62
N VAL A 27 -5.44 -0.80 -6.21
CA VAL A 27 -4.49 -1.48 -7.12
C VAL A 27 -5.19 -2.51 -7.99
N ARG A 28 -6.14 -3.28 -7.44
CA ARG A 28 -6.93 -4.26 -8.20
C ARG A 28 -7.80 -3.58 -9.26
N LYS A 29 -8.37 -2.41 -8.96
CA LYS A 29 -9.14 -1.61 -9.94
C LYS A 29 -8.27 -1.12 -11.10
N ALA A 30 -7.00 -0.82 -10.86
CA ALA A 30 -6.06 -0.49 -11.92
C ALA A 30 -5.62 -1.72 -12.73
N GLY A 31 -5.95 -2.95 -12.29
CA GLY A 31 -5.59 -4.20 -12.95
C GLY A 31 -4.28 -4.82 -12.48
N PHE A 32 -3.72 -4.30 -11.38
CA PHE A 32 -2.49 -4.82 -10.76
C PHE A 32 -2.80 -5.82 -9.62
N SER A 33 -1.80 -6.60 -9.23
CA SER A 33 -1.90 -7.58 -8.13
C SER A 33 -2.07 -6.92 -6.76
N GLY A 34 -2.95 -7.44 -5.90
CA GLY A 34 -3.15 -6.91 -4.55
C GLY A 34 -1.89 -6.93 -3.65
N TRP A 35 -0.89 -7.75 -4.00
CA TRP A 35 0.39 -7.84 -3.29
C TRP A 35 1.18 -6.53 -3.26
N TRP A 36 0.94 -5.59 -4.18
CA TRP A 36 1.55 -4.25 -4.13
C TRP A 36 1.20 -3.47 -2.86
N ALA A 37 0.12 -3.83 -2.16
CA ALA A 37 -0.24 -3.25 -0.87
C ALA A 37 0.74 -3.60 0.26
N VAL A 38 1.39 -4.76 0.19
CA VAL A 38 2.41 -5.14 1.18
C VAL A 38 3.68 -4.30 0.96
N ALA A 39 4.05 -4.06 -0.29
CA ALA A 39 5.19 -3.21 -0.64
C ALA A 39 4.98 -1.76 -0.19
N SER A 40 3.74 -1.24 -0.19
CA SER A 40 3.44 0.12 0.27
C SER A 40 3.44 0.30 1.79
N ILE A 41 3.60 -0.77 2.59
CA ILE A 41 3.81 -0.68 4.04
C ILE A 41 5.11 0.07 4.36
N ILE A 42 6.13 -0.06 3.50
CA ILE A 42 7.37 0.70 3.63
C ILE A 42 7.14 2.10 3.02
N PRO A 43 7.21 3.19 3.81
CA PRO A 43 6.80 4.52 3.34
C PRO A 43 7.52 4.99 2.07
N VAL A 44 8.84 4.74 2.01
CA VAL A 44 9.68 5.12 0.86
C VAL A 44 9.26 4.34 -0.39
N VAL A 45 9.01 3.04 -0.26
CA VAL A 45 8.53 2.20 -1.37
C VAL A 45 7.14 2.67 -1.81
N GLY A 46 6.26 3.02 -0.88
CA GLY A 46 4.95 3.60 -1.19
C GLY A 46 5.03 4.84 -2.09
N ILE A 47 5.96 5.76 -1.81
CA ILE A 47 6.18 6.96 -2.66
C ILE A 47 6.65 6.57 -4.06
N VAL A 48 7.61 5.64 -4.16
CA VAL A 48 8.11 5.14 -5.45
C VAL A 48 6.99 4.44 -6.23
N LEU A 49 6.13 3.66 -5.56
CA LEU A 49 4.98 3.00 -6.19
C LEU A 49 3.95 4.00 -6.72
N LEU A 50 3.69 5.09 -5.98
CA LEU A 50 2.82 6.16 -6.48
C LEU A 50 3.40 6.77 -7.76
N TRP A 51 4.72 6.96 -7.82
CA TRP A 51 5.40 7.45 -9.01
C TRP A 51 5.26 6.45 -10.17
N ILE A 52 5.56 5.17 -9.95
CA ILE A 52 5.42 4.11 -10.96
C ILE A 52 3.98 4.05 -11.47
N PHE A 53 2.98 3.99 -10.58
CA PHE A 53 1.57 3.90 -10.96
C PHE A 53 1.03 5.15 -11.67
N ALA A 54 1.62 6.32 -11.44
CA ALA A 54 1.26 7.54 -12.16
C ALA A 54 1.72 7.52 -13.63
N PHE A 55 2.88 6.91 -13.92
CA PHE A 55 3.46 6.87 -15.26
C PHE A 55 3.20 5.56 -16.02
N THR A 56 2.73 4.51 -15.34
CA THR A 56 2.44 3.23 -15.97
C THR A 56 1.02 3.23 -16.54
N ARG A 57 0.85 2.71 -17.76
CA ARG A 57 -0.49 2.46 -18.32
C ARG A 57 -1.21 1.41 -17.48
N TRP A 58 -2.39 1.73 -16.97
CA TRP A 58 -3.11 0.82 -16.08
C TRP A 58 -3.65 -0.37 -16.89
N PRO A 59 -3.36 -1.63 -16.49
CA PRO A 59 -3.80 -2.81 -17.22
C PRO A 59 -5.32 -2.89 -17.44
N ALA A 60 -6.11 -2.38 -16.50
CA ALA A 60 -7.57 -2.36 -16.59
C ALA A 60 -8.14 -1.11 -17.29
N GLN A 61 -7.30 -0.23 -17.83
CA GLN A 61 -7.76 0.97 -18.53
C GLN A 61 -8.34 0.59 -19.89
N PRO A 62 -9.62 0.91 -20.18
CA PRO A 62 -10.21 0.67 -21.49
C PRO A 62 -9.45 1.43 -22.58
N GLU A 63 -9.19 0.80 -23.73
CA GLU A 63 -8.81 1.56 -24.93
C GLU A 63 -10.00 2.46 -25.30
N ARG A 64 -9.78 3.77 -25.32
CA ARG A 64 -10.75 4.76 -25.81
C ARG A 64 -10.48 5.04 -27.27
#